data_AF-A0A2I0J0N7-F1
#
_entry.id   AF-A0A2I0J0N7-F1
#
_cell.length_a   1.000
_cell.length_b   1.000
_cell.length_c   1.000
_cell.angle_alpha   90.00
_cell.angle_beta   90.00
_cell.angle_gamma   90.00
#
_symmetry.space_group_name_H-M   'P 1'
#
loop_
_entity.id
_entity.type
_entity.pdbx_description
1 polymer ?
#
loop_
_entity_poly.entity_id
_entity_poly.type
_entity_poly.pdbx_seq_one_letter_code
_entity_poly.pdbx_strand_id
1 'polypeptide(L)'
;MEPTSSSNDSESEEEKELTPTTMARERTLRELAAPDLNQQPLCITYPEIETAFELKSRLIHLLSTFHGLSGKDPHRHLKEFHTVCFTMKPRGVTEEQIKMRAFPFSLANKAKDWLYYLPPRSIATWNDLKR
;
A
#
# COMPACT_ATOMS: atom_id res chain seq x y z
N MET A 1 72.39 47.23 28.33
CA MET A 1 72.69 45.79 28.27
C MET A 1 71.52 45.14 27.54
N GLU A 2 71.70 44.81 26.26
CA GLU A 2 71.06 43.65 25.63
C GLU A 2 71.87 42.38 26.04
N PRO A 3 71.52 41.10 25.74
CA PRO A 3 70.54 40.60 24.75
C PRO A 3 69.79 39.27 25.13
N THR A 4 69.07 38.73 24.12
CA THR A 4 68.64 37.33 23.83
C THR A 4 67.59 36.63 24.74
N SER A 5 66.74 35.67 24.32
CA SER A 5 66.71 34.68 23.23
C SER A 5 65.25 34.11 23.14
N SER A 6 64.59 34.03 21.98
CA SER A 6 64.42 32.85 21.09
C SER A 6 63.29 31.84 21.42
N SER A 7 62.56 31.49 20.34
CA SER A 7 61.98 30.17 19.97
C SER A 7 60.54 29.76 20.34
N ASN A 8 59.74 29.70 19.27
CA ASN A 8 58.92 28.60 18.71
C ASN A 8 57.70 27.96 19.39
N ASP A 9 56.67 27.86 18.54
CA ASP A 9 55.67 26.79 18.29
C ASP A 9 54.72 26.35 19.40
N SER A 10 53.41 26.49 19.15
CA SER A 10 52.56 25.36 18.74
C SER A 10 51.08 25.79 18.65
N GLU A 11 50.40 25.29 17.62
CA GLU A 11 48.98 25.42 17.34
C GLU A 11 48.10 24.86 18.48
N SER A 12 46.90 25.40 18.62
CA SER A 12 45.77 24.69 19.23
C SER A 12 44.49 25.17 18.55
N GLU A 13 43.88 24.23 17.84
CA GLU A 13 42.66 24.33 17.07
C GLU A 13 41.47 24.67 17.98
N GLU A 14 40.70 25.70 17.65
CA GLU A 14 39.41 25.98 18.31
C GLU A 14 38.29 25.43 17.43
N GLU A 15 37.63 24.39 17.93
CA GLU A 15 36.47 23.72 17.36
C GLU A 15 35.34 24.72 17.07
N LYS A 16 34.92 24.79 15.80
CA LYS A 16 33.56 25.25 15.48
C LYS A 16 32.68 24.04 15.22
N GLU A 17 32.00 23.64 16.27
CA GLU A 17 30.87 22.70 16.24
C GLU A 17 29.80 23.25 15.27
N LEU A 18 29.75 22.72 14.04
CA LEU A 18 28.67 22.98 13.11
C LEU A 18 27.60 21.90 13.30
N THR A 19 26.52 22.25 14.01
CA THR A 19 25.30 21.44 14.05
C THR A 19 24.84 21.15 12.62
N PRO A 20 24.51 19.90 12.25
CA PRO A 20 24.01 19.61 10.91
C PRO A 20 22.61 20.21 10.79
N THR A 21 22.54 21.38 10.15
CA THR A 21 21.29 21.89 9.56
C THR A 21 20.71 20.76 8.74
N THR A 22 19.49 20.35 9.05
CA THR A 22 18.74 19.32 8.32
C THR A 22 18.57 19.83 6.90
N MET A 23 19.51 19.49 6.01
CA MET A 23 19.43 19.82 4.60
C MET A 23 18.17 19.14 4.07
N ALA A 24 17.15 19.95 3.77
CA ALA A 24 16.01 19.49 3.01
C ALA A 24 16.56 18.93 1.70
N ARG A 25 16.56 17.60 1.58
CA ARG A 25 17.09 16.91 0.39
C ARG A 25 16.41 17.50 -0.84
N GLU A 26 17.16 18.22 -1.66
CA GLU A 26 16.67 18.75 -2.93
C GLU A 26 16.29 17.57 -3.82
N ARG A 27 14.99 17.36 -4.02
CA ARG A 27 14.47 16.27 -4.85
C ARG A 27 14.51 16.70 -6.31
N THR A 28 14.92 15.79 -7.18
CA THR A 28 14.92 16.02 -8.63
C THR A 28 13.48 16.11 -9.16
N LEU A 29 13.25 16.79 -10.30
CA LEU A 29 11.92 16.82 -10.96
C LEU A 29 11.38 15.40 -11.23
N ARG A 30 12.27 14.44 -11.51
CA ARG A 30 11.92 13.02 -11.67
C ARG A 30 11.42 12.40 -10.36
N GLU A 31 12.06 12.69 -9.24
CA GLU A 31 11.62 12.22 -7.91
C GLU A 31 10.29 12.88 -7.50
N LEU A 32 10.02 14.11 -7.93
CA LEU A 32 8.74 14.79 -7.69
C LEU A 32 7.61 14.24 -8.57
N ALA A 33 7.93 13.77 -9.78
CA ALA A 33 6.98 13.15 -10.71
C ALA A 33 6.77 11.64 -10.45
N ALA A 34 7.63 11.01 -9.64
CA ALA A 34 7.50 9.61 -9.29
C ALA A 34 6.30 9.43 -8.34
N PRO A 35 5.37 8.48 -8.62
CA PRO A 35 4.28 8.20 -7.69
C PRO A 35 4.85 7.63 -6.38
N ASP A 36 4.41 8.18 -5.25
CA ASP A 36 4.79 7.65 -3.95
C ASP A 36 3.97 6.38 -3.65
N LEU A 37 4.56 5.24 -4.03
CA LEU A 37 3.96 3.92 -3.81
C LEU A 37 3.93 3.51 -2.33
N ASN A 38 4.69 4.18 -1.45
CA ASN A 38 4.72 3.90 -0.01
C ASN A 38 3.66 4.69 0.76
N GLN A 39 3.08 5.73 0.16
CA GLN A 39 2.12 6.61 0.83
C GLN A 39 0.67 6.41 0.41
N GLN A 40 0.38 5.70 -0.68
CA GLN A 40 -1.00 5.59 -1.16
C GLN A 40 -1.75 4.45 -0.44
N PRO A 41 -2.75 4.76 0.40
CA PRO A 41 -3.60 3.72 0.97
C PRO A 41 -4.35 3.01 -0.16
N LEU A 42 -4.58 1.70 0.00
CA LEU A 42 -5.44 0.95 -0.91
C LEU A 42 -6.84 1.59 -0.97
N CYS A 43 -7.52 1.44 -2.11
CA CYS A 43 -8.91 1.87 -2.25
C CYS A 43 -9.85 1.10 -1.31
N ILE A 44 -9.53 -0.17 -1.02
CA ILE A 44 -10.23 -1.01 -0.07
C ILE A 44 -9.65 -0.82 1.33
N THR A 45 -10.51 -0.43 2.26
CA THR A 45 -10.20 -0.46 3.68
C THR A 45 -10.52 -1.85 4.23
N TYR A 46 -9.51 -2.46 4.83
CA TYR A 46 -9.64 -3.75 5.47
C TYR A 46 -9.76 -3.55 6.98
N PRO A 47 -10.94 -3.76 7.59
CA PRO A 47 -11.07 -3.66 9.04
C PRO A 47 -10.15 -4.68 9.72
N GLU A 48 -9.66 -4.30 10.89
CA GLU A 48 -8.86 -5.16 11.75
C GLU A 48 -9.70 -6.38 12.16
N ILE A 49 -9.08 -7.55 12.13
CA ILE A 49 -9.73 -8.81 12.47
C ILE A 49 -9.10 -9.30 13.76
N GLU A 50 -9.92 -9.50 14.79
CA GLU A 50 -9.49 -10.03 16.09
C GLU A 50 -8.85 -11.43 15.97
N THR A 51 -9.23 -12.17 14.92
CA THR A 51 -8.69 -13.48 14.58
C THR A 51 -7.67 -13.38 13.45
N ALA A 52 -6.55 -14.09 13.60
CA ALA A 52 -5.57 -14.23 12.52
C ALA A 52 -6.23 -14.93 11.32
N PHE A 53 -6.57 -14.14 10.30
CA PHE A 53 -7.20 -14.62 9.06
C PHE A 53 -6.20 -14.57 7.91
N GLU A 54 -6.04 -15.71 7.25
CA GLU A 54 -5.27 -15.82 6.00
C GLU A 54 -6.21 -16.21 4.85
N LEU A 55 -6.06 -15.52 3.72
CA LEU A 55 -6.76 -15.87 2.49
C LEU A 55 -6.09 -17.06 1.81
N LYS A 56 -6.71 -18.23 1.90
CA LYS A 56 -6.14 -19.49 1.38
C LYS A 56 -5.97 -19.46 -0.15
N SER A 57 -4.82 -19.90 -0.64
CA SER A 57 -4.54 -20.07 -2.08
C SER A 57 -5.63 -20.87 -2.82
N ARG A 58 -6.12 -21.97 -2.22
CA ARG A 58 -7.22 -22.76 -2.81
C ARG A 58 -8.47 -21.93 -3.10
N LEU A 59 -8.82 -20.97 -2.23
CA LEU A 59 -9.94 -20.09 -2.46
C LEU A 59 -9.68 -19.20 -3.66
N ILE A 60 -8.49 -18.58 -3.73
CA ILE A 60 -8.08 -17.70 -4.84
C ILE A 60 -8.19 -18.42 -6.19
N HIS A 61 -7.72 -19.67 -6.27
CA HIS A 61 -7.80 -20.47 -7.49
C HIS A 61 -9.22 -20.90 -7.88
N LEU A 62 -10.17 -20.89 -6.95
CA LEU A 62 -11.57 -21.21 -7.22
C LEU A 62 -12.38 -19.99 -7.73
N LEU A 63 -11.86 -18.77 -7.58
CA LEU A 63 -12.57 -17.58 -8.01
C LEU A 63 -12.62 -17.53 -9.54
N SER A 64 -13.80 -17.25 -10.09
CA SER A 64 -13.93 -16.83 -11.47
C SER A 64 -13.17 -15.51 -11.71
N THR A 65 -12.59 -15.34 -12.89
CA THR A 65 -11.89 -14.11 -13.26
C THR A 65 -12.75 -13.21 -14.14
N PHE A 66 -13.04 -12.00 -13.66
CA PHE A 66 -13.77 -10.97 -14.38
C PHE A 66 -12.83 -9.97 -15.03
N HIS A 67 -12.91 -9.87 -16.36
CA HIS A 67 -11.99 -9.08 -17.17
C HIS A 67 -12.53 -7.68 -17.52
N GLY A 68 -13.79 -7.37 -17.18
CA GLY A 68 -14.43 -6.11 -17.57
C GLY A 68 -14.68 -5.98 -19.08
N LEU A 69 -14.97 -7.10 -19.76
CA LEU A 69 -15.26 -7.13 -21.20
C LEU A 69 -16.75 -6.91 -21.47
N SER A 70 -17.07 -6.23 -22.57
CA SER A 70 -18.44 -6.08 -23.07
C SER A 70 -19.09 -7.45 -23.29
N GLY A 71 -20.30 -7.64 -22.78
CA GLY A 71 -21.06 -8.90 -22.90
C GLY A 71 -20.79 -9.93 -21.80
N LYS A 72 -19.88 -9.68 -20.85
CA LYS A 72 -19.80 -10.45 -19.61
C LYS A 72 -20.81 -9.89 -18.61
N ASP A 73 -21.55 -10.76 -17.94
CA ASP A 73 -22.53 -10.38 -16.92
C ASP A 73 -21.85 -10.20 -15.54
N PRO A 74 -21.76 -8.98 -15.00
CA PRO A 74 -21.21 -8.74 -13.67
C PRO A 74 -22.03 -9.41 -12.56
N HIS A 75 -23.35 -9.56 -12.74
CA HIS A 75 -24.22 -10.18 -11.73
C HIS A 75 -23.94 -11.66 -11.60
N ARG A 76 -23.78 -12.37 -12.73
CA ARG A 76 -23.35 -13.76 -12.72
C ARG A 76 -22.00 -13.93 -12.02
N HIS A 77 -21.02 -13.09 -12.33
CA HIS A 77 -19.72 -13.11 -11.67
C HIS A 77 -19.85 -12.94 -10.15
N LEU A 78 -20.63 -11.96 -9.68
CA LEU A 78 -20.86 -11.74 -8.25
C LEU A 78 -21.55 -12.92 -7.55
N LYS A 79 -22.48 -13.63 -8.23
CA LYS A 79 -23.13 -14.84 -7.69
C LYS A 79 -22.15 -16.01 -7.55
N GLU A 80 -21.32 -16.24 -8.57
CA GLU A 80 -20.26 -17.28 -8.55
C GLU A 80 -19.23 -16.97 -7.46
N PHE A 81 -18.76 -15.73 -7.42
CA PHE A 81 -17.86 -15.22 -6.39
C PHE A 81 -18.41 -15.40 -4.97
N HIS A 82 -19.68 -15.04 -4.76
CA HIS A 82 -20.34 -15.20 -3.47
C HIS A 82 -20.37 -16.66 -3.01
N THR A 83 -20.67 -17.59 -3.93
CA THR A 83 -20.72 -19.03 -3.64
C THR A 83 -19.36 -19.56 -3.17
N VAL A 84 -18.27 -19.16 -3.85
CA VAL A 84 -16.90 -19.56 -3.45
C VAL A 84 -16.53 -18.98 -2.08
N CYS A 85 -16.77 -17.69 -1.86
CA CYS A 85 -16.47 -17.05 -0.58
C CYS A 85 -17.28 -17.66 0.59
N PHE A 86 -18.55 -17.99 0.36
CA PHE A 86 -19.42 -18.59 1.37
C PHE A 86 -18.97 -20.00 1.73
N THR A 87 -18.69 -20.85 0.73
CA THR A 87 -18.33 -22.27 0.93
C THR A 87 -16.96 -22.46 1.60
N MET A 88 -16.04 -21.50 1.43
CA MET A 88 -14.68 -21.58 1.94
C MET A 88 -14.40 -20.61 3.11
N LYS A 89 -15.45 -20.02 3.69
CA LYS A 89 -15.35 -19.04 4.78
C LYS A 89 -14.72 -19.64 6.04
N PRO A 90 -13.61 -19.08 6.57
CA PRO A 90 -13.08 -19.52 7.86
C PRO A 90 -14.00 -19.21 9.03
N ARG A 91 -13.85 -19.97 10.11
CA ARG A 91 -14.51 -19.66 11.38
C ARG A 91 -13.97 -18.35 11.94
N GLY A 92 -14.84 -17.55 12.57
CA GLY A 92 -14.46 -16.25 13.14
C GLY A 92 -14.34 -15.10 12.14
N VAL A 93 -14.58 -15.36 10.85
CA VAL A 93 -14.53 -14.35 9.78
C VAL A 93 -15.93 -14.12 9.23
N THR A 94 -16.32 -12.85 9.13
CA THR A 94 -17.59 -12.44 8.53
C THR A 94 -17.55 -12.64 7.02
N GLU A 95 -18.72 -12.79 6.40
CA GLU A 95 -18.80 -12.89 4.94
C GLU A 95 -18.25 -11.65 4.23
N GLU A 96 -18.46 -10.48 4.79
CA GLU A 96 -17.96 -9.23 4.23
C GLU A 96 -16.44 -9.18 4.25
N GLN A 97 -15.80 -9.56 5.37
CA GLN A 97 -14.33 -9.57 5.48
C GLN A 97 -13.67 -10.47 4.42
N ILE A 98 -14.20 -11.69 4.21
CA ILE A 98 -13.65 -12.60 3.18
C ILE A 98 -13.92 -12.09 1.77
N LYS A 99 -15.13 -11.58 1.48
CA LYS A 99 -15.49 -11.03 0.16
C LYS A 99 -14.60 -9.84 -0.18
N MET A 100 -14.44 -8.89 0.75
CA MET A 100 -13.61 -7.71 0.57
C MET A 100 -12.15 -8.07 0.25
N ARG A 101 -11.58 -9.05 0.95
CA ARG A 101 -10.18 -9.49 0.73
C ARG A 101 -10.01 -10.37 -0.51
N ALA A 102 -11.01 -11.17 -0.88
CA ALA A 102 -10.97 -12.05 -2.03
C ALA A 102 -11.26 -11.34 -3.36
N PHE A 103 -12.07 -10.27 -3.34
CA PHE A 103 -12.56 -9.61 -4.55
C PHE A 103 -11.47 -9.14 -5.51
N PRO A 104 -10.35 -8.53 -5.07
CA PRO A 104 -9.28 -8.11 -5.99
C PRO A 104 -8.66 -9.25 -6.79
N PHE A 105 -8.69 -10.47 -6.26
CA PHE A 105 -8.19 -11.66 -6.94
C PHE A 105 -9.16 -12.20 -8.00
N SER A 106 -10.42 -11.80 -7.94
CA SER A 106 -11.44 -12.14 -8.92
C SER A 106 -11.40 -11.24 -10.17
N LEU A 107 -10.57 -10.19 -10.19
CA LEU A 107 -10.50 -9.20 -11.27
C LEU A 107 -9.24 -9.35 -12.13
N ALA A 108 -9.37 -9.04 -13.41
CA ALA A 108 -8.27 -8.93 -14.37
C ALA A 108 -8.48 -7.76 -15.33
N ASN A 109 -7.39 -7.33 -15.97
CA ASN A 109 -7.35 -6.30 -17.01
C ASN A 109 -8.14 -5.05 -16.59
N LYS A 110 -9.05 -4.56 -17.44
CA LYS A 110 -9.84 -3.34 -17.25
C LYS A 110 -10.57 -3.29 -15.91
N ALA A 111 -11.05 -4.43 -15.41
CA ALA A 111 -11.72 -4.48 -14.11
C ALA A 111 -10.75 -4.29 -12.95
N LYS A 112 -9.53 -4.83 -13.08
CA LYS A 112 -8.48 -4.66 -12.07
C LYS A 112 -7.90 -3.25 -12.11
N ASP A 113 -7.72 -2.69 -13.31
CA ASP A 113 -7.31 -1.30 -13.50
C ASP A 113 -8.30 -0.34 -12.84
N TRP A 114 -9.61 -0.54 -13.05
CA TRP A 114 -10.66 0.24 -12.39
C TRP A 114 -10.48 0.26 -10.87
N LEU A 115 -10.25 -0.90 -10.24
CA LEU A 115 -10.05 -0.99 -8.80
C LEU A 115 -8.82 -0.17 -8.34
N TYR A 116 -7.72 -0.19 -9.11
CA TYR A 116 -6.50 0.55 -8.77
C TYR A 116 -6.61 2.07 -8.95
N TYR A 117 -7.50 2.54 -9.83
CA TYR A 117 -7.72 3.97 -10.03
C TYR A 117 -8.74 4.59 -9.07
N LEU A 118 -9.35 3.80 -8.18
CA LEU A 118 -10.25 4.34 -7.17
C LEU A 118 -9.51 5.18 -6.12
N PRO A 119 -10.14 6.24 -5.57
CA PRO A 119 -9.55 7.01 -4.49
C PRO A 119 -9.20 6.12 -3.28
N PRO A 120 -8.13 6.45 -2.54
CA PRO A 120 -7.78 5.74 -1.32
C PRO A 120 -8.95 5.68 -0.33
N ARG A 121 -9.15 4.52 0.31
CA ARG A 121 -10.20 4.29 1.31
C ARG A 121 -11.64 4.58 0.82
N SER A 122 -11.88 4.61 -0.50
CA SER A 122 -13.22 4.84 -1.05
C SER A 122 -14.17 3.66 -0.87
N ILE A 123 -13.64 2.48 -0.57
CA ILE A 123 -14.43 1.26 -0.34
C ILE A 123 -14.21 0.82 1.11
N ALA A 124 -15.25 0.93 1.94
CA ALA A 124 -15.23 0.47 3.32
C ALA A 124 -16.11 -0.78 3.53
N THR A 125 -17.11 -0.96 2.68
CA THR A 125 -18.09 -2.05 2.77
C THR A 125 -18.24 -2.79 1.45
N TRP A 126 -18.82 -3.99 1.50
CA TRP A 126 -19.21 -4.74 0.31
C TRP A 126 -20.26 -4.00 -0.52
N ASN A 127 -21.07 -3.15 0.10
CA ASN A 127 -22.04 -2.34 -0.63
C ASN A 127 -21.35 -1.29 -1.51
N ASP A 128 -20.24 -0.71 -1.07
CA ASP A 128 -19.47 0.24 -1.88
C ASP A 128 -18.92 -0.39 -3.17
N LEU A 129 -18.57 -1.68 -3.13
CA LEU A 129 -18.12 -2.45 -4.31
C LEU A 129 -19.23 -2.78 -5.32
N LYS A 130 -20.49 -2.81 -4.90
CA LYS A 130 -21.63 -3.19 -5.75
C LYS A 130 -22.26 -2.00 -6.49
N ARG A 131 -21.82 -0.77 -6.20
CA ARG A 131 -22.36 0.46 -6.81
C ARG A 131 -21.85 0.62 -8.24
#